data_AF-A0A2D4ETU1-F1
#
_entry.id   AF-A0A2D4ETU1-F1
#
_cell.length_a   1.000
_cell.length_b   1.000
_cell.length_c   1.000
_cell.angle_alpha   90.00
_cell.angle_beta   90.00
_cell.angle_gamma   90.00
#
_symmetry.space_group_name_H-M   'P 1'
#
loop_
_entity.id
_entity.type
_entity.pdbx_description
1 polymer ?
#
loop_
_entity_poly.entity_id
_entity_poly.type
_entity_poly.pdbx_seq_one_letter_code
_entity_poly.pdbx_strand_id
1 'polypeptide(L)'
;YKAVYKSKCYCYCMVAWAQNIGHNINLTQWENMWTRNHKLTKSVAYKENIYKMFSTWYLPPSRLAKMYPKMDPTCWRCKKEIGTFYHRWWLCPKIQKYWLKSHHWLQEITKTKIEIQ
;
A
#
# COMPACT_ATOMS: atom_id res chain seq x y z
N TYR A 1 -12.88 21.77 12.03
CA TYR A 1 -11.95 21.67 10.89
C TYR A 1 -11.08 20.40 10.89
N LYS A 2 -10.28 20.07 11.92
CA LYS A 2 -9.44 18.84 11.95
C LYS A 2 -10.21 17.50 11.91
N ALA A 3 -11.43 17.44 12.48
CA ALA A 3 -12.23 16.21 12.50
C ALA A 3 -12.89 15.86 11.15
N VAL A 4 -13.30 16.88 10.37
CA VAL A 4 -13.99 16.72 9.08
C VAL A 4 -13.04 16.28 7.96
N TYR A 5 -11.77 16.72 8.01
CA TYR A 5 -10.75 16.27 7.06
C TYR A 5 -10.29 14.83 7.32
N LYS A 6 -10.28 14.41 8.59
CA LYS A 6 -10.04 13.01 8.96
C LYS A 6 -11.12 12.11 8.36
N SER A 7 -12.41 12.43 8.47
CA SER A 7 -13.48 11.52 8.03
C SER A 7 -13.55 11.30 6.50
N LYS A 8 -13.39 12.35 5.68
CA LYS A 8 -13.49 12.21 4.20
C LYS A 8 -12.32 11.45 3.58
N CYS A 9 -11.08 11.79 3.93
CA CYS A 9 -9.90 11.11 3.39
C CYS A 9 -9.80 9.66 3.88
N TYR A 10 -10.22 9.41 5.11
CA TYR A 10 -10.20 8.09 5.74
C TYR A 10 -11.14 7.09 5.05
N CYS A 11 -12.37 7.52 4.74
CA CYS A 11 -13.34 6.69 4.01
C CYS A 11 -12.90 6.45 2.56
N TYR A 12 -12.39 7.47 1.87
CA TYR A 12 -11.89 7.33 0.50
C TYR A 12 -10.74 6.32 0.40
N CYS A 13 -9.74 6.41 1.29
CA CYS A 13 -8.62 5.47 1.29
C CYS A 13 -9.10 4.03 1.54
N MET A 14 -10.01 3.84 2.49
CA MET A 14 -10.59 2.53 2.78
C MET A 14 -11.27 1.92 1.54
N VAL A 15 -12.11 2.69 0.84
CA VAL A 15 -12.79 2.22 -0.39
C VAL A 15 -11.78 1.90 -1.48
N ALA A 16 -10.78 2.75 -1.70
CA ALA A 16 -9.75 2.50 -2.71
C ALA A 16 -8.94 1.22 -2.40
N TRP A 17 -8.64 0.95 -1.13
CA TRP A 17 -7.99 -0.30 -0.73
C TRP A 17 -8.89 -1.52 -0.89
N ALA A 18 -10.17 -1.43 -0.53
CA ALA A 18 -11.13 -2.50 -0.73
C ALA A 18 -11.24 -2.89 -2.22
N GLN A 19 -11.30 -1.89 -3.11
CA GLN A 19 -11.30 -2.10 -4.57
C GLN A 19 -10.00 -2.76 -5.07
N ASN A 20 -8.85 -2.31 -4.59
CA ASN A 20 -7.56 -2.88 -4.99
C ASN A 20 -7.37 -4.33 -4.54
N ILE A 21 -7.85 -4.66 -3.33
CA ILE A 21 -7.72 -6.00 -2.73
C ILE A 21 -8.80 -6.94 -3.26
N GLY A 22 -9.94 -6.42 -3.74
CA GLY A 22 -11.07 -7.23 -4.20
C GLY A 22 -11.94 -7.78 -3.05
N HIS A 23 -11.78 -7.24 -1.84
CA HIS A 23 -12.55 -7.64 -0.66
C HIS A 23 -13.07 -6.41 0.09
N ASN A 24 -14.28 -6.53 0.63
CA ASN A 24 -14.87 -5.47 1.44
C ASN A 24 -14.10 -5.30 2.76
N ILE A 25 -13.78 -4.04 3.07
CA ILE A 25 -13.15 -3.65 4.33
C ILE A 25 -14.18 -2.83 5.10
N ASN A 26 -14.59 -3.32 6.28
CA ASN A 26 -15.48 -2.54 7.14
C ASN A 26 -14.69 -1.50 7.95
N LEU A 27 -15.41 -0.50 8.48
CA LEU A 27 -14.78 0.62 9.20
C LEU A 27 -14.00 0.15 10.43
N THR A 28 -14.52 -0.83 11.17
CA THR A 28 -13.88 -1.38 12.38
C THR A 28 -12.58 -2.12 12.05
N GLN A 29 -12.56 -2.91 10.97
CA GLN A 29 -11.36 -3.58 10.46
C GLN A 29 -10.31 -2.55 10.06
N TRP A 30 -10.73 -1.51 9.33
CA TRP A 30 -9.86 -0.43 8.89
C TRP A 30 -9.27 0.36 10.08
N GLU A 31 -10.07 0.68 11.09
CA GLU A 31 -9.62 1.30 12.35
C GLU A 31 -8.64 0.41 13.13
N ASN A 32 -8.92 -0.89 13.20
CA ASN A 32 -8.03 -1.85 13.86
C ASN A 32 -6.68 -1.97 13.16
N MET A 33 -6.65 -1.99 11.82
CA MET A 33 -5.40 -2.00 11.05
C MET A 33 -4.58 -0.74 11.32
N TRP A 34 -5.23 0.42 11.33
CA TRP A 34 -4.55 1.70 11.60
C TRP A 34 -4.00 1.79 13.03
N THR A 35 -4.82 1.43 14.01
CA THR A 35 -4.47 1.52 15.44
C THR A 35 -3.41 0.50 15.85
N ARG A 36 -3.35 -0.68 15.24
CA ARG A 36 -2.25 -1.62 15.48
C ARG A 36 -0.94 -1.13 14.88
N ASN A 37 -0.98 -0.68 13.62
CA ASN A 37 0.22 -0.32 12.88
C ASN A 37 0.99 0.88 13.49
N HIS A 38 0.31 1.87 14.06
CA HIS A 38 1.01 3.01 14.69
C HIS A 38 1.80 2.62 15.96
N LYS A 39 1.49 1.48 16.59
CA LYS A 39 2.12 1.00 17.83
C LYS A 39 3.28 0.02 17.57
N LEU A 40 3.43 -0.48 16.34
CA LEU A 40 4.41 -1.53 16.01
C LEU A 40 5.87 -1.12 16.22
N THR A 41 6.19 0.16 16.11
CA THR A 41 7.57 0.64 16.23
C THR A 41 7.64 2.03 16.84
N LYS A 42 8.80 2.38 17.40
CA LYS A 42 9.13 3.75 17.82
C LYS A 42 9.78 4.58 16.71
N SER A 43 10.25 3.95 15.62
CA SER A 43 10.90 4.64 14.51
C SER A 43 9.93 5.57 13.77
N VAL A 44 10.25 6.87 13.75
CA VAL A 44 9.45 7.89 13.06
C VAL A 44 9.40 7.63 11.56
N ALA A 45 10.55 7.31 10.95
CA ALA A 45 10.64 7.04 9.51
C ALA A 45 9.75 5.86 9.09
N TYR A 46 9.69 4.81 9.90
CA TYR A 46 8.83 3.67 9.61
C TYR A 46 7.34 4.00 9.77
N LYS A 47 6.97 4.77 10.80
CA LYS A 47 5.59 5.26 10.95
C LYS A 47 5.17 6.12 9.76
N GLU A 48 6.04 7.03 9.32
CA GLU A 48 5.80 7.87 8.15
C GLU A 48 5.59 7.03 6.89
N ASN A 49 6.41 6.00 6.66
CA ASN A 49 6.24 5.08 5.54
C ASN A 49 4.90 4.33 5.59
N ILE A 50 4.49 3.84 6.76
CA ILE A 50 3.17 3.23 6.95
C ILE A 50 2.06 4.22 6.59
N TYR A 51 2.12 5.45 7.13
CA TYR A 51 1.12 6.46 6.84
C TYR A 51 1.03 6.80 5.36
N LYS A 52 2.18 6.99 4.69
CA LYS A 52 2.24 7.24 3.25
C LYS A 52 1.66 6.07 2.43
N MET A 53 1.90 4.83 2.85
CA MET A 53 1.37 3.65 2.20
C MET A 53 -0.16 3.55 2.39
N PHE A 54 -0.63 3.59 3.65
CA PHE A 54 -2.06 3.49 3.98
C PHE A 54 -2.90 4.58 3.32
N SER A 55 -2.41 5.82 3.30
CA SER A 55 -3.11 6.94 2.67
C SER A 55 -2.94 7.01 1.15
N THR A 56 -2.27 6.03 0.52
CA THR A 56 -1.96 6.04 -0.92
C THR A 56 -1.29 7.35 -1.39
N TRP A 57 -0.37 7.86 -0.55
CA TRP A 57 0.23 9.19 -0.71
C TRP A 57 1.11 9.32 -1.96
N TYR A 58 1.85 8.25 -2.28
CA TYR A 58 2.74 8.25 -3.43
C TYR A 58 1.98 8.48 -4.74
N LEU A 59 2.52 9.33 -5.61
CA LEU A 59 1.98 9.57 -6.95
C LEU A 59 2.46 8.47 -7.91
N PRO A 60 1.60 7.52 -8.31
CA PRO A 60 1.99 6.49 -9.27
C PRO A 60 2.04 7.07 -10.70
N PRO A 61 2.73 6.43 -11.67
CA PRO A 61 2.88 7.00 -13.01
C PRO A 61 1.51 7.19 -13.70
N SER A 62 0.53 6.32 -13.41
CA SER A 62 -0.84 6.50 -13.92
C SER A 62 -1.53 7.76 -13.41
N ARG A 63 -1.22 8.24 -12.20
CA ARG A 63 -1.75 9.51 -11.68
C ARG A 63 -0.98 10.68 -12.25
N LEU A 64 0.35 10.55 -12.38
CA LEU A 64 1.18 11.60 -12.96
C LEU A 64 0.88 11.84 -14.44
N ALA A 65 0.60 10.80 -15.22
CA ALA A 65 0.19 10.90 -16.62
C ALA A 65 -1.13 11.68 -16.81
N LYS A 66 -2.02 11.67 -15.80
CA LYS A 66 -3.23 12.50 -15.80
C LYS A 66 -2.94 13.98 -15.54
N MET A 67 -1.88 14.28 -14.77
CA MET A 67 -1.47 15.66 -14.46
C MET A 67 -0.59 16.24 -15.57
N TYR A 68 0.24 15.41 -16.19
CA TYR A 68 1.22 15.78 -17.19
C TYR A 68 1.00 14.91 -18.45
N PRO A 69 0.29 15.41 -19.47
CA PRO A 69 -0.14 14.60 -20.63
C PRO A 69 0.98 13.93 -21.43
N LYS A 70 2.22 14.43 -21.32
CA LYS A 70 3.40 13.84 -22.00
C LYS A 70 4.09 12.73 -21.20
N MET A 71 3.61 12.43 -19.98
CA MET A 71 4.23 11.43 -19.13
C MET A 71 3.68 10.03 -19.41
N ASP A 72 4.59 9.06 -19.51
CA ASP A 72 4.26 7.65 -19.67
C ASP A 72 3.59 7.07 -18.40
N PRO A 73 2.36 6.52 -18.48
CA PRO A 73 1.66 5.91 -17.34
C PRO A 73 2.24 4.54 -16.92
N THR A 74 3.21 4.01 -17.64
CA THR A 74 3.77 2.68 -17.41
C THR A 74 4.58 2.61 -16.12
N CYS A 75 4.53 1.46 -15.45
CA CYS A 75 5.26 1.20 -14.22
C CYS A 75 6.78 1.36 -14.41
N TRP A 76 7.41 2.19 -13.58
CA TRP A 76 8.86 2.44 -13.65
C TRP A 76 9.73 1.21 -13.38
N ARG A 77 9.19 0.17 -12.74
CA ARG A 77 9.95 -1.03 -12.36
C ARG A 77 9.88 -2.12 -13.43
N CYS A 78 8.67 -2.50 -13.85
CA CYS A 78 8.50 -3.57 -14.83
C CYS A 78 8.47 -3.07 -16.28
N LYS A 79 8.19 -1.78 -16.51
CA LYS A 79 8.09 -1.15 -17.85
C LYS A 79 7.11 -1.87 -18.79
N LYS A 80 6.08 -2.52 -18.24
CA LYS A 80 5.09 -3.32 -18.99
C LYS A 80 3.66 -2.89 -18.70
N GLU A 81 3.25 -2.98 -17.44
CA GLU A 81 1.89 -2.66 -17.00
C GLU A 81 1.74 -1.20 -16.62
N ILE A 82 0.49 -0.71 -16.63
CA ILE A 82 0.15 0.61 -16.08
C ILE A 82 0.60 0.65 -14.62
N GLY A 83 1.41 1.66 -14.28
CA GLY A 83 1.84 1.87 -12.93
C GLY A 83 0.71 2.44 -12.09
N THR A 84 -0.18 1.61 -11.57
CA THR A 84 -1.11 2.02 -10.51
C THR A 84 -0.38 2.01 -9.16
N PHE A 85 -0.99 2.60 -8.14
CA PHE A 85 -0.46 2.53 -6.78
C PHE A 85 -0.32 1.06 -6.35
N TYR A 86 -1.40 0.28 -6.49
CA TYR A 86 -1.44 -1.13 -6.12
C TYR A 86 -0.47 -1.98 -6.93
N HIS A 87 -0.37 -1.77 -8.25
CA HIS A 87 0.62 -2.47 -9.06
C HIS A 87 2.04 -2.23 -8.55
N ARG A 88 2.38 -0.97 -8.30
CA ARG A 88 3.75 -0.61 -7.90
C ARG A 88 4.14 -1.25 -6.56
N TRP A 89 3.22 -1.39 -5.61
CA TRP A 89 3.49 -1.94 -4.28
C TRP A 89 3.29 -3.46 -4.14
N TRP A 90 2.38 -4.05 -4.91
CA TRP A 90 1.94 -5.43 -4.71
C TRP A 90 2.02 -6.29 -5.98
N LEU A 91 1.39 -5.87 -7.08
CA LEU A 91 1.27 -6.74 -8.28
C LEU A 91 2.51 -6.76 -9.17
N CYS A 92 3.42 -5.79 -9.04
CA CYS A 92 4.56 -5.70 -9.92
C CYS A 92 5.45 -6.95 -9.77
N PRO A 93 5.75 -7.70 -10.84
CA PRO A 93 6.55 -8.93 -10.74
C PRO A 93 7.95 -8.69 -10.16
N LYS A 94 8.53 -7.52 -10.40
CA LYS A 94 9.81 -7.13 -9.81
C LYS A 94 9.73 -7.01 -8.30
N ILE A 95 8.59 -6.53 -7.77
CA ILE A 95 8.38 -6.33 -6.33
C ILE A 95 7.94 -7.60 -5.63
N GLN A 96 7.11 -8.42 -6.28
CA GLN A 96 6.75 -9.74 -5.75
C GLN A 96 8.00 -10.59 -5.48
N LYS A 97 9.03 -10.52 -6.33
CA LYS A 97 10.32 -11.18 -6.07
C LYS A 97 10.97 -10.74 -4.76
N TYR A 98 10.91 -9.44 -4.43
CA TYR A 98 11.43 -8.94 -3.15
C TYR A 98 10.57 -9.44 -1.98
N TRP A 99 9.24 -9.38 -2.11
CA TRP A 99 8.33 -9.85 -1.06
C TRP A 99 8.49 -11.35 -0.78
N LEU A 100 8.63 -12.18 -1.82
CA LEU A 100 8.90 -13.61 -1.68
C LEU A 100 10.22 -13.87 -0.96
N LYS A 101 11.26 -13.09 -1.26
CA LYS A 101 12.53 -13.17 -0.54
C LYS A 101 12.34 -12.80 0.93
N SER A 102 11.70 -11.68 1.23
CA SER A 102 11.43 -11.29 2.63
C SER A 102 10.58 -12.33 3.37
N HIS A 103 9.57 -12.90 2.71
CA HIS A 103 8.73 -13.96 3.27
C HIS A 103 9.54 -15.20 3.62
N HIS A 104 10.38 -15.68 2.70
CA HIS A 104 11.27 -16.82 2.95
C HIS A 104 12.16 -16.58 4.18
N TRP A 105 12.81 -15.41 4.24
CA TRP A 105 13.70 -15.06 5.35
C TRP A 105 12.95 -15.00 6.69
N LEU A 106 11.72 -14.48 6.69
CA LEU A 106 10.89 -14.46 7.89
C LEU A 106 10.54 -15.88 8.35
N GLN A 107 10.21 -16.79 7.44
CA GLN A 107 9.93 -18.19 7.77
C GLN A 107 11.19 -18.89 8.33
N GLU A 108 12.37 -18.65 7.75
CA GLU A 108 13.63 -19.20 8.25
C GLU A 108 13.96 -18.74 9.68
N ILE A 109 13.84 -17.43 9.94
CA ILE A 109 14.17 -16.84 11.24
C ILE A 109 13.16 -17.30 12.31
N THR A 110 11.88 -17.27 11.98
CA THR A 110 10.81 -17.62 12.93
C THR A 110 10.57 -19.12 13.06
N LYS A 111 11.16 -19.93 12.18
CA LYS A 111 10.91 -21.37 12.04
C LYS A 111 9.41 -21.72 11.94
N THR A 112 8.63 -20.78 11.41
CA THR A 112 7.17 -20.89 11.29
C THR A 112 6.77 -20.85 9.82
N LYS A 113 5.86 -21.73 9.42
CA LYS A 113 5.25 -21.67 8.08
C LYS A 113 4.21 -20.56 8.06
N ILE A 114 4.56 -19.44 7.46
CA ILE A 114 3.62 -18.36 7.15
C ILE A 114 2.96 -18.67 5.80
N GLU A 115 1.63 -18.66 5.75
CA GLU A 115 0.87 -18.86 4.51
C GLU A 115 0.55 -17.50 3.89
N ILE A 116 0.70 -17.39 2.56
CA ILE A 116 0.31 -16.20 1.80
C ILE A 116 -1.14 -16.44 1.36
N GLN A 117 -2.08 -15.68 1.93
CA GLN A 117 -3.49 -15.67 1.53
C GLN A 117 -3.71 -14.91 0.22
#